data_AF-A0A960P4Z1-F1
#
_entry.id   AF-A0A960P4Z1-F1
#
_cell.length_a   1.000
_cell.length_b   1.000
_cell.length_c   1.000
_cell.angle_alpha   90.00
_cell.angle_beta   90.00
_cell.angle_gamma   90.00
#
_symmetry.space_group_name_H-M   'P 1'
#
loop_
_entity.id
_entity.type
_entity.pdbx_description
1 polymer ?
#
loop_
_entity_poly.entity_id
_entity_poly.type
_entity_poly.pdbx_seq_one_letter_code
_entity_poly.pdbx_strand_id
1 'polypeptide(L)'
;GEAAATPAESGAAVEKAATAPAAAAATPTEVEPAKPEPVAPYVEAAQRRKRVPIWAVPVLAALPIWAFVYAATLEPPSLGEADPLTFGEGVYASNCATCHGATGGGGVGPALSGGAVTDNFSDPADQIEWIQLGSAGFQADGRNTYGDNNTPINGGMPGWEGVLTPEEIAAVVFYERSGLSGEEPNEALVNAEGLLLVDGEPVVLAGGGGGEGGHGG
;
A
#
# COMPACT_ATOMS: atom_id res chain seq x y z
N GLY A 1 11.47 -19.73 79.60
CA GLY A 1 11.50 -20.22 78.22
C GLY A 1 11.76 -19.03 77.36
N GLU A 2 13.02 -18.85 76.99
CA GLU A 2 13.56 -19.20 75.65
C GLU A 2 13.17 -18.09 74.65
N ALA A 3 14.03 -17.07 74.55
CA ALA A 3 15.16 -16.96 73.61
C ALA A 3 14.65 -16.38 72.28
N ALA A 4 14.59 -15.04 72.15
CA ALA A 4 15.69 -14.12 71.85
C ALA A 4 16.18 -14.25 70.39
N ALA A 5 15.71 -13.31 69.59
CA ALA A 5 16.24 -12.95 68.28
C ALA A 5 17.63 -12.32 68.39
N THR A 6 18.47 -12.53 67.38
CA THR A 6 19.49 -11.55 66.97
C THR A 6 19.57 -11.48 65.44
N PRO A 7 19.70 -10.25 64.88
CA PRO A 7 19.94 -9.98 63.47
C PRO A 7 21.45 -9.82 63.16
N ALA A 8 21.72 -9.59 61.88
CA ALA A 8 23.00 -9.38 61.22
C ALA A 8 23.90 -8.29 61.84
N GLU A 9 25.22 -8.44 61.71
CA GLU A 9 26.13 -7.30 61.59
C GLU A 9 27.41 -7.63 60.83
N SER A 10 27.85 -6.62 60.06
CA SER A 10 29.09 -6.45 59.32
C SER A 10 30.30 -6.19 60.20
N GLY A 11 31.50 -6.27 59.61
CA GLY A 11 32.50 -5.22 59.84
C GLY A 11 33.79 -5.64 60.55
N ALA A 12 34.83 -5.71 59.73
CA ALA A 12 36.25 -5.38 59.98
C ALA A 12 36.79 -5.28 61.43
N ALA A 13 37.89 -5.99 61.67
CA ALA A 13 38.91 -5.53 62.60
C ALA A 13 40.31 -5.79 62.01
N VAL A 14 41.06 -4.70 61.93
CA VAL A 14 42.49 -4.61 61.65
C VAL A 14 43.26 -5.12 62.87
N GLU A 15 44.47 -5.67 62.65
CA GLU A 15 45.72 -5.19 63.26
C GLU A 15 46.72 -6.29 63.64
N LYS A 16 47.97 -5.97 63.36
CA LYS A 16 49.18 -6.79 63.38
C LYS A 16 50.09 -6.26 64.49
N ALA A 17 50.61 -7.15 65.34
CA ALA A 17 51.84 -6.98 66.13
C ALA A 17 52.14 -8.34 66.77
N ALA A 18 53.34 -8.87 66.97
CA ALA A 18 54.75 -8.52 66.77
C ALA A 18 55.47 -9.90 66.70
N THR A 19 56.71 -10.12 66.27
CA THR A 19 58.01 -9.59 66.73
C THR A 19 59.09 -10.21 65.81
N ALA A 20 60.14 -9.46 65.47
CA ALA A 20 61.40 -10.00 64.95
C ALA A 20 62.32 -10.40 66.13
N PRO A 21 63.38 -11.21 65.90
CA PRO A 21 64.63 -10.59 65.46
C PRO A 21 65.40 -11.35 64.37
N ALA A 22 66.34 -10.62 63.78
CA ALA A 22 67.09 -10.92 62.58
C ALA A 22 68.16 -12.02 62.73
N ALA A 23 68.38 -12.77 61.66
CA ALA A 23 69.67 -13.38 61.34
C ALA A 23 69.86 -13.46 59.81
N ALA A 24 70.88 -12.74 59.35
CA ALA A 24 71.72 -12.94 58.17
C ALA A 24 71.07 -13.31 56.82
N ALA A 25 71.19 -12.35 55.90
CA ALA A 25 70.96 -12.43 54.47
C ALA A 25 71.54 -13.71 53.82
N ALA A 26 70.65 -14.50 53.22
CA ALA A 26 70.91 -15.14 51.94
C ALA A 26 70.00 -14.45 50.94
N THR A 27 70.57 -13.68 50.01
CA THR A 27 69.85 -13.09 48.89
C THR A 27 69.09 -14.20 48.16
N PRO A 28 67.76 -14.14 48.01
CA PRO A 28 67.10 -14.96 47.00
C PRO A 28 67.74 -14.57 45.68
N THR A 29 68.31 -15.55 44.99
CA THR A 29 68.76 -15.40 43.61
C THR A 29 67.56 -14.88 42.84
N GLU A 30 67.64 -13.62 42.39
CA GLU A 30 66.70 -13.02 41.44
C GLU A 30 66.65 -13.97 40.24
N VAL A 31 65.58 -14.75 40.14
CA VAL A 31 65.28 -15.48 38.92
C VAL A 31 64.85 -14.41 37.92
N GLU A 32 65.80 -14.00 37.09
CA GLU A 32 65.55 -13.15 35.93
C GLU A 32 64.33 -13.73 35.18
N PRO A 33 63.23 -12.98 35.01
CA PRO A 33 62.07 -13.50 34.32
C PRO A 33 62.50 -13.87 32.90
N ALA A 34 62.38 -15.16 32.56
CA ALA A 34 62.74 -15.67 31.26
C ALA A 34 62.09 -14.79 30.17
N LYS A 35 62.94 -14.21 29.32
CA LYS A 35 62.56 -13.38 28.18
C LYS A 35 61.45 -14.12 27.40
N PRO A 36 60.30 -13.48 27.12
CA PRO A 36 59.19 -14.17 26.47
C PRO A 36 59.67 -14.73 25.13
N GLU A 37 59.46 -16.03 24.92
CA GLU A 37 59.85 -16.71 23.69
C GLU A 37 59.19 -16.03 22.48
N PRO A 38 59.92 -15.90 21.35
CA PRO A 38 59.37 -15.26 20.15
C PRO A 38 58.17 -16.07 19.66
N VAL A 39 57.07 -15.35 19.42
CA VAL A 39 55.80 -15.92 18.98
C VAL A 39 56.04 -16.74 17.70
N ALA A 40 55.64 -18.01 17.69
CA ALA A 40 55.89 -18.89 16.55
C ALA A 40 55.27 -18.30 15.27
N PRO A 41 55.94 -18.42 14.10
CA PRO A 41 55.51 -17.76 12.86
C PRO A 41 54.10 -18.19 12.38
N TYR A 42 53.66 -19.40 12.72
CA TYR A 42 52.28 -19.86 12.51
C TYR A 42 51.26 -19.06 13.34
N VAL A 43 51.63 -18.68 14.57
CA VAL A 43 50.80 -17.86 15.46
C VAL A 43 50.79 -16.40 14.98
N GLU A 44 51.90 -15.88 14.48
CA GLU A 44 51.92 -14.55 13.84
C GLU A 44 51.03 -14.50 12.59
N ALA A 45 51.06 -15.55 11.77
CA ALA A 45 50.19 -15.68 10.61
C ALA A 45 48.70 -15.77 10.99
N ALA A 46 48.38 -16.37 12.14
CA ALA A 46 47.02 -16.41 12.66
C ALA A 46 46.56 -15.05 13.21
N GLN A 47 47.45 -14.31 13.90
CA GLN A 47 47.14 -12.99 14.46
C GLN A 47 46.96 -11.90 13.40
N ARG A 48 47.65 -12.00 12.26
CA ARG A 48 47.53 -11.05 11.15
C ARG A 48 46.27 -11.24 10.30
N ARG A 49 45.47 -12.29 10.53
CA ARG A 49 44.20 -12.46 9.83
C ARG A 49 43.22 -11.38 10.29
N LYS A 50 42.76 -10.58 9.33
CA LYS A 50 41.73 -9.55 9.57
C LYS A 50 40.47 -10.26 10.09
N ARG A 51 40.12 -9.99 11.36
CA ARG A 51 38.88 -10.50 11.94
C ARG A 51 37.72 -9.68 11.40
N VAL A 52 36.62 -10.36 11.10
CA VAL A 52 35.37 -9.68 10.80
C VAL A 52 34.96 -8.90 12.05
N PRO A 53 34.66 -7.60 11.94
CA PRO A 53 34.28 -6.82 13.10
C PRO A 53 32.91 -7.28 13.59
N ILE A 54 32.69 -7.26 14.90
CA ILE A 54 31.48 -7.79 15.54
C ILE A 54 30.20 -7.11 15.01
N TRP A 55 30.28 -5.85 14.57
CA TRP A 55 29.17 -5.13 13.96
C TRP A 55 28.73 -5.67 12.59
N ALA A 56 29.59 -6.40 11.88
CA ALA A 56 29.26 -6.89 10.54
C ALA A 56 28.21 -8.03 10.57
N VAL A 57 28.15 -8.81 11.65
CA VAL A 57 27.18 -9.90 11.80
C VAL A 57 25.73 -9.40 11.85
N PRO A 58 25.34 -8.46 12.73
CA PRO A 58 23.97 -7.93 12.73
C PRO A 58 23.64 -7.12 11.48
N VAL A 59 24.61 -6.44 10.86
CA VAL A 59 24.39 -5.73 9.58
C VAL A 59 24.04 -6.71 8.46
N LEU A 60 24.82 -7.78 8.30
CA LEU A 60 24.54 -8.81 7.29
C LEU A 60 23.21 -9.55 7.54
N ALA A 61 22.84 -9.75 8.81
CA ALA A 61 21.55 -10.36 9.17
C ALA A 61 20.36 -9.41 8.93
N ALA A 62 20.55 -8.09 9.09
CA ALA A 62 19.52 -7.10 8.86
C ALA A 62 19.27 -6.84 7.36
N LEU A 63 20.27 -7.02 6.49
CA LEU A 63 20.12 -6.81 5.04
C LEU A 63 18.97 -7.59 4.38
N PRO A 64 18.77 -8.91 4.57
CA PRO A 64 17.64 -9.61 3.98
C PRO A 64 16.29 -9.15 4.54
N ILE A 65 16.22 -8.79 5.82
CA ILE A 65 14.99 -8.28 6.46
C ILE A 65 14.67 -6.88 5.92
N TRP A 66 15.66 -5.99 5.85
CA TRP A 66 15.52 -4.68 5.26
C TRP A 66 15.15 -4.78 3.79
N ALA A 67 15.77 -5.69 3.02
CA ALA A 67 15.43 -5.92 1.62
C ALA A 67 14.00 -6.45 1.45
N PHE A 68 13.53 -7.36 2.33
CA PHE A 68 12.16 -7.85 2.32
C PHE A 68 11.16 -6.75 2.69
N VAL A 69 11.41 -5.99 3.75
CA VAL A 69 10.55 -4.85 4.14
C VAL A 69 10.56 -3.80 3.04
N TYR A 70 11.72 -3.47 2.48
CA TYR A 70 11.86 -2.53 1.38
C TYR A 70 11.09 -3.02 0.14
N ALA A 71 11.24 -4.29 -0.24
CA ALA A 71 10.47 -4.90 -1.33
C ALA A 71 8.96 -4.85 -1.03
N ALA A 72 8.53 -5.19 0.19
CA ALA A 72 7.13 -5.14 0.61
C ALA A 72 6.56 -3.71 0.68
N THR A 73 7.40 -2.69 0.84
CA THR A 73 6.98 -1.27 0.76
C THR A 73 7.07 -0.68 -0.64
N LEU A 74 7.86 -1.32 -1.52
CA LEU A 74 7.97 -0.98 -2.94
C LEU A 74 6.99 -1.75 -3.80
N GLU A 75 6.40 -2.83 -3.26
CA GLU A 75 5.20 -3.42 -3.79
C GLU A 75 4.18 -2.29 -3.88
N PRO A 76 3.87 -1.81 -5.10
CA PRO A 76 2.72 -0.94 -5.23
C PRO A 76 1.52 -1.70 -4.63
N PRO A 77 0.49 -1.01 -4.10
CA PRO A 77 -0.82 -1.67 -4.01
C PRO A 77 -0.98 -2.37 -5.37
N SER A 78 -1.21 -3.68 -5.35
CA SER A 78 -1.38 -4.52 -6.54
C SER A 78 -1.97 -3.64 -7.63
N LEU A 79 -1.16 -3.39 -8.67
CA LEU A 79 -1.44 -2.40 -9.71
C LEU A 79 -2.70 -2.87 -10.45
N GLY A 80 -3.87 -2.54 -9.88
CA GLY A 80 -5.18 -3.17 -10.05
C GLY A 80 -6.17 -2.97 -8.88
N GLU A 81 -5.79 -2.29 -7.80
CA GLU A 81 -6.61 -2.04 -6.60
C GLU A 81 -7.42 -0.73 -6.59
N ALA A 82 -7.59 -0.05 -7.72
CA ALA A 82 -8.65 0.95 -7.78
C ALA A 82 -9.97 0.18 -7.89
N ASP A 83 -10.67 0.05 -6.75
CA ASP A 83 -12.02 -0.50 -6.70
C ASP A 83 -12.89 0.19 -7.77
N PRO A 84 -13.53 -0.56 -8.70
CA PRO A 84 -14.27 0.04 -9.81
C PRO A 84 -15.36 1.01 -9.36
N LEU A 85 -15.96 0.76 -8.19
CA LEU A 85 -16.97 1.65 -7.61
C LEU A 85 -16.35 2.99 -7.21
N THR A 86 -15.24 2.96 -6.48
CA THR A 86 -14.50 4.16 -6.05
C THR A 86 -13.93 4.93 -7.25
N PHE A 87 -13.40 4.23 -8.25
CA PHE A 87 -12.90 4.87 -9.47
C PHE A 87 -14.03 5.55 -10.26
N GLY A 88 -15.15 4.85 -10.44
CA GLY A 88 -16.36 5.39 -11.07
C GLY A 88 -16.94 6.59 -10.32
N GLU A 89 -16.92 6.59 -8.99
CA GLU A 89 -17.32 7.74 -8.17
C GLU A 89 -16.48 8.98 -8.48
N GLY A 90 -15.16 8.81 -8.64
CA GLY A 90 -14.25 9.91 -9.00
C GLY A 90 -14.55 10.50 -10.38
N VAL A 91 -14.82 9.64 -11.37
CA VAL A 91 -15.25 10.05 -12.71
C VAL A 91 -16.59 10.78 -12.64
N TYR A 92 -17.56 10.25 -11.90
CA TYR A 92 -18.88 10.84 -11.70
C TYR A 92 -18.80 12.24 -11.07
N ALA A 93 -18.04 12.37 -9.99
CA ALA A 93 -17.87 13.63 -9.27
C ALA A 93 -17.28 14.73 -10.16
N SER A 94 -16.35 14.36 -11.04
CA SER A 94 -15.64 15.29 -11.91
C SER A 94 -16.46 15.72 -13.14
N ASN A 95 -17.29 14.82 -13.67
CA ASN A 95 -17.89 14.99 -14.99
C ASN A 95 -19.43 15.07 -14.99
N CYS A 96 -20.10 14.29 -14.13
CA CYS A 96 -21.55 14.07 -14.18
C CYS A 96 -22.32 14.86 -13.11
N ALA A 97 -21.73 14.99 -11.92
CA ALA A 97 -22.38 15.49 -10.71
C ALA A 97 -22.89 16.94 -10.82
N THR A 98 -22.31 17.76 -11.70
CA THR A 98 -22.75 19.15 -11.91
C THR A 98 -24.18 19.23 -12.44
N CYS A 99 -24.59 18.26 -13.28
CA CYS A 99 -25.93 18.23 -13.86
C CYS A 99 -26.86 17.27 -13.11
N HIS A 100 -26.36 16.10 -12.73
CA HIS A 100 -27.14 15.03 -12.10
C HIS A 100 -27.11 15.08 -10.56
N GLY A 101 -26.43 16.06 -9.97
CA GLY A 101 -26.30 16.26 -8.53
C GLY A 101 -25.22 15.35 -7.92
N ALA A 102 -24.61 15.81 -6.82
CA ALA A 102 -23.53 15.07 -6.13
C ALA A 102 -23.94 13.64 -5.71
N THR A 103 -25.22 13.44 -5.39
CA THR A 103 -25.78 12.14 -4.96
C THR A 103 -26.72 11.53 -6.01
N GLY A 104 -26.61 11.92 -7.27
CA GLY A 104 -27.49 11.44 -8.34
C GLY A 104 -28.95 11.91 -8.23
N GLY A 105 -29.25 12.89 -7.37
CA GLY A 105 -30.63 13.36 -7.15
C GLY A 105 -31.25 14.15 -8.30
N GLY A 106 -30.48 14.41 -9.36
CA GLY A 106 -30.87 15.24 -10.50
C GLY A 106 -30.67 16.74 -10.23
N GLY A 107 -31.21 17.56 -11.14
CA GLY A 107 -31.17 19.01 -11.07
C GLY A 107 -31.34 19.60 -12.46
N VAL A 108 -30.22 19.81 -13.15
CA VAL A 108 -30.23 20.17 -14.58
C VAL A 108 -30.50 18.93 -15.42
N GLY A 109 -29.86 17.81 -15.07
CA GLY A 109 -30.14 16.48 -15.62
C GLY A 109 -31.16 15.70 -14.78
N PRO A 110 -31.68 14.59 -15.31
CA PRO A 110 -32.55 13.69 -14.56
C PRO A 110 -31.84 13.08 -13.34
N ALA A 111 -32.63 12.56 -12.39
CA ALA A 111 -32.09 11.77 -11.31
C ALA A 111 -31.49 10.45 -11.85
N LEU A 112 -30.38 10.03 -11.25
CA LEU A 112 -29.68 8.77 -11.52
C LEU A 112 -29.67 7.84 -10.29
N SER A 113 -30.24 8.29 -9.18
CA SER A 113 -30.30 7.51 -7.93
C SER A 113 -31.64 6.77 -7.76
N GLY A 114 -31.65 5.81 -6.84
CA GLY A 114 -32.87 5.13 -6.41
C GLY A 114 -33.54 4.27 -7.48
N GLY A 115 -32.76 3.66 -8.37
CA GLY A 115 -33.23 2.79 -9.45
C GLY A 115 -33.51 3.51 -10.77
N ALA A 116 -33.43 4.84 -10.80
CA ALA A 116 -33.78 5.62 -11.99
C ALA A 116 -32.95 5.23 -13.24
N VAL A 117 -31.69 4.84 -13.06
CA VAL A 117 -30.84 4.38 -14.17
C VAL A 117 -31.33 3.04 -14.68
N THR A 118 -31.47 2.04 -13.80
CA THR A 118 -31.90 0.68 -14.17
C THR A 118 -33.33 0.63 -14.70
N ASP A 119 -34.19 1.57 -14.29
CA ASP A 119 -35.56 1.70 -14.79
C ASP A 119 -35.62 2.15 -16.25
N ASN A 120 -34.61 2.90 -16.73
CA ASN A 120 -34.55 3.42 -18.09
C ASN A 120 -33.51 2.72 -18.97
N PHE A 121 -32.52 2.08 -18.38
CA PHE A 121 -31.49 1.31 -19.06
C PHE A 121 -31.36 -0.05 -18.38
N SER A 122 -32.17 -1.01 -18.81
CA SER A 122 -32.08 -2.37 -18.32
C SER A 122 -30.74 -3.01 -18.70
N ASP A 123 -30.29 -2.80 -19.93
CA ASP A 123 -28.96 -3.18 -20.42
C ASP A 123 -27.93 -2.07 -20.15
N PRO A 124 -26.83 -2.35 -19.42
CA PRO A 124 -25.73 -1.40 -19.27
C PRO A 124 -25.15 -0.90 -20.60
N ALA A 125 -25.18 -1.70 -21.66
CA ALA A 125 -24.66 -1.31 -22.97
C ALA A 125 -25.42 -0.10 -23.56
N ASP A 126 -26.74 -0.04 -23.38
CA ASP A 126 -27.56 1.08 -23.84
C ASP A 126 -27.25 2.37 -23.07
N GLN A 127 -26.93 2.25 -21.77
CA GLN A 127 -26.47 3.38 -20.96
C GLN A 127 -25.09 3.86 -21.40
N ILE A 128 -24.16 2.93 -21.67
CA ILE A 128 -22.82 3.23 -22.18
C ILE A 128 -22.93 4.00 -23.51
N GLU A 129 -23.76 3.53 -24.44
CA GLU A 129 -23.98 4.20 -25.72
C GLU A 129 -24.52 5.63 -25.52
N TRP A 130 -25.49 5.80 -24.62
CA TRP A 130 -26.05 7.11 -24.31
C TRP A 130 -25.01 8.07 -23.74
N ILE A 131 -24.10 7.60 -22.88
CA ILE A 131 -23.01 8.41 -22.33
C ILE A 131 -21.97 8.73 -23.40
N GLN A 132 -21.62 7.78 -24.26
CA GLN A 132 -20.66 7.98 -25.35
C GLN A 132 -21.14 9.05 -26.33
N LEU A 133 -22.37 8.93 -26.82
CA LEU A 133 -22.90 9.75 -27.91
C LEU A 133 -23.59 11.03 -27.41
N GLY A 134 -24.20 10.97 -26.23
CA GLY A 134 -25.04 12.04 -25.69
C GLY A 134 -26.22 12.41 -26.60
N SER A 135 -26.82 13.56 -26.31
CA SER A 135 -28.00 14.03 -27.06
C SER A 135 -27.70 14.28 -28.54
N ALA A 136 -26.56 14.91 -28.83
CA ALA A 136 -26.19 15.29 -30.19
C ALA A 136 -25.84 14.06 -31.06
N GLY A 137 -25.13 13.07 -30.51
CA GLY A 137 -24.79 11.85 -31.23
C GLY A 137 -26.04 11.02 -31.58
N PHE A 138 -26.94 10.80 -30.62
CA PHE A 138 -28.21 10.10 -30.90
C PHE A 138 -29.04 10.82 -31.96
N GLN A 139 -29.13 12.15 -31.88
CA GLN A 139 -29.86 12.95 -32.88
C GLN A 139 -29.19 12.90 -34.26
N ALA A 140 -27.86 12.84 -34.33
CA ALA A 140 -27.14 12.67 -35.59
C ALA A 140 -27.45 11.32 -36.25
N ASP A 141 -27.72 10.28 -35.47
CA ASP A 141 -28.17 8.97 -35.95
C ASP A 141 -29.67 8.93 -36.31
N GLY A 142 -30.38 10.06 -36.20
CA GLY A 142 -31.81 10.15 -36.45
C GLY A 142 -32.69 9.63 -35.31
N ARG A 143 -32.13 9.38 -34.13
CA ARG A 143 -32.86 8.98 -32.92
C ARG A 143 -33.36 10.22 -32.17
N ASN A 144 -34.62 10.17 -31.71
CA ASN A 144 -35.23 11.26 -30.93
C ASN A 144 -35.55 10.86 -29.48
N THR A 145 -35.27 9.61 -29.13
CA THR A 145 -35.51 9.04 -27.80
C THR A 145 -34.30 8.20 -27.38
N TYR A 146 -34.13 8.00 -26.08
CA TYR A 146 -33.10 7.14 -25.50
C TYR A 146 -33.67 6.25 -24.39
N GLY A 147 -32.97 5.16 -24.10
CA GLY A 147 -33.35 4.17 -23.10
C GLY A 147 -34.65 3.42 -23.41
N ASP A 148 -34.96 2.45 -22.57
CA ASP A 148 -36.08 1.51 -22.69
C ASP A 148 -37.45 2.21 -22.63
N ASN A 149 -37.53 3.31 -21.86
CA ASN A 149 -38.78 4.06 -21.72
C ASN A 149 -39.04 5.03 -22.88
N ASN A 150 -38.22 5.02 -23.94
CA ASN A 150 -38.29 5.96 -25.06
C ASN A 150 -38.29 7.42 -24.58
N THR A 151 -37.41 7.74 -23.64
CA THR A 151 -37.35 9.07 -23.05
C THR A 151 -36.98 10.10 -24.13
N PRO A 152 -37.77 11.18 -24.34
CA PRO A 152 -37.48 12.16 -25.38
C PRO A 152 -36.15 12.88 -25.17
N ILE A 153 -35.38 13.03 -26.25
CA ILE A 153 -34.13 13.79 -26.24
C ILE A 153 -34.44 15.29 -26.35
N ASN A 154 -34.23 16.02 -25.26
CA ASN A 154 -34.40 17.48 -25.21
C ASN A 154 -33.07 18.25 -25.35
N GLY A 155 -31.97 17.56 -25.64
CA GLY A 155 -30.63 18.14 -25.66
C GLY A 155 -29.97 18.22 -24.27
N GLY A 156 -28.78 18.81 -24.23
CA GLY A 156 -28.08 19.17 -22.99
C GLY A 156 -27.13 18.11 -22.42
N MET A 157 -27.38 16.81 -22.66
CA MET A 157 -26.41 15.77 -22.30
C MET A 157 -25.27 15.72 -23.34
N PRO A 158 -24.03 16.06 -22.98
CA PRO A 158 -22.89 15.94 -23.90
C PRO A 158 -22.57 14.47 -24.17
N GLY A 159 -21.95 14.20 -25.32
CA GLY A 159 -21.31 12.92 -25.58
C GLY A 159 -19.89 12.91 -25.01
N TRP A 160 -19.50 11.80 -24.40
CA TRP A 160 -18.20 11.63 -23.74
C TRP A 160 -17.21 10.76 -24.53
N GLU A 161 -17.62 10.25 -25.69
CA GLU A 161 -16.72 9.54 -26.60
C GLU A 161 -15.52 10.42 -26.98
N GLY A 162 -14.31 9.88 -26.82
CA GLY A 162 -13.06 10.60 -27.08
C GLY A 162 -12.67 11.63 -26.01
N VAL A 163 -13.51 11.85 -24.99
CA VAL A 163 -13.19 12.68 -23.81
C VAL A 163 -12.84 11.80 -22.62
N LEU A 164 -13.64 10.76 -22.37
CA LEU A 164 -13.38 9.73 -21.36
C LEU A 164 -12.89 8.45 -22.04
N THR A 165 -12.03 7.70 -21.35
CA THR A 165 -11.62 6.37 -21.83
C THR A 165 -12.77 5.35 -21.66
N PRO A 166 -12.75 4.23 -22.39
CA PRO A 166 -13.73 3.16 -22.19
C PRO A 166 -13.79 2.64 -20.75
N GLU A 167 -12.65 2.58 -20.06
CA GLU A 167 -12.56 2.20 -18.65
C GLU A 167 -13.24 3.23 -17.73
N GLU A 168 -13.05 4.52 -18.00
CA GLU A 168 -13.72 5.59 -17.25
C GLU A 168 -15.23 5.56 -17.46
N ILE A 169 -15.69 5.32 -18.70
CA ILE A 169 -17.12 5.20 -19.03
C ILE A 169 -17.73 3.96 -18.36
N ALA A 170 -17.09 2.80 -18.48
CA ALA A 170 -17.56 1.57 -17.84
C ALA A 170 -17.60 1.71 -16.31
N ALA A 171 -16.60 2.35 -15.71
CA ALA A 171 -16.55 2.56 -14.27
C ALA A 171 -17.63 3.53 -13.78
N VAL A 172 -17.87 4.65 -14.47
CA VAL A 172 -18.93 5.58 -14.07
C VAL A 172 -20.31 4.96 -14.25
N VAL A 173 -20.52 4.15 -15.29
CA VAL A 173 -21.76 3.36 -15.45
C VAL A 173 -21.94 2.40 -14.29
N PHE A 174 -20.89 1.67 -13.90
CA PHE A 174 -20.92 0.77 -12.75
C PHE A 174 -21.27 1.51 -11.45
N TYR A 175 -20.69 2.69 -11.23
CA TYR A 175 -21.00 3.54 -10.07
C TYR A 175 -22.43 4.10 -10.10
N GLU A 176 -22.91 4.59 -11.25
CA GLU A 176 -24.28 5.10 -11.39
C GLU A 176 -25.31 4.02 -11.10
N ARG A 177 -25.07 2.80 -11.57
CA ARG A 177 -25.98 1.68 -11.37
C ARG A 177 -25.90 1.11 -9.96
N SER A 178 -24.72 0.75 -9.49
CA SER A 178 -24.54 0.08 -8.20
C SER A 178 -24.51 1.05 -7.03
N GLY A 179 -23.76 2.15 -7.16
CA GLY A 179 -23.56 3.14 -6.09
C GLY A 179 -24.74 4.09 -5.91
N LEU A 180 -25.32 4.59 -7.00
CA LEU A 180 -26.44 5.55 -6.93
C LEU A 180 -27.81 4.87 -7.04
N SER A 181 -27.97 3.93 -7.97
CA SER A 181 -29.24 3.23 -8.21
C SER A 181 -29.43 1.96 -7.37
N GLY A 182 -28.39 1.47 -6.70
CA GLY A 182 -28.47 0.31 -5.81
C GLY A 182 -28.65 -1.02 -6.55
N GLU A 183 -28.24 -1.10 -7.82
CA GLU A 183 -28.13 -2.38 -8.52
C GLU A 183 -27.08 -3.27 -7.84
N GLU A 184 -27.36 -4.56 -7.71
CA GLU A 184 -26.31 -5.52 -7.37
C GLU A 184 -25.28 -5.58 -8.51
N PRO A 185 -24.01 -5.93 -8.23
CA PRO A 185 -22.97 -5.94 -9.25
C PRO A 185 -23.37 -6.72 -10.52
N ASN A 186 -23.42 -6.00 -11.64
CA ASN A 186 -23.89 -6.54 -12.91
C ASN A 186 -22.74 -7.24 -13.65
N GLU A 187 -22.95 -8.50 -14.05
CA GLU A 187 -21.95 -9.34 -14.73
C GLU A 187 -21.51 -8.80 -16.10
N ALA A 188 -22.25 -7.86 -16.70
CA ALA A 188 -21.84 -7.17 -17.91
C ALA A 188 -20.79 -6.07 -17.65
N LEU A 189 -20.67 -5.59 -16.41
CA LEU A 189 -19.79 -4.49 -16.02
C LEU A 189 -18.63 -4.93 -15.13
N VAL A 190 -18.82 -5.99 -14.33
CA VAL A 190 -17.78 -6.54 -13.48
C VAL A 190 -17.80 -8.07 -13.52
N ASN A 191 -16.63 -8.70 -13.42
CA ASN A 191 -16.55 -10.16 -13.35
C ASN A 191 -16.78 -10.68 -11.92
N ALA A 192 -16.72 -12.01 -11.74
CA ALA A 192 -16.91 -12.65 -10.44
C ALA A 192 -15.88 -12.25 -9.38
N GLU A 193 -14.71 -11.77 -9.81
CA GLU A 193 -13.64 -11.25 -8.96
C GLU A 193 -13.79 -9.75 -8.65
N GLY A 194 -14.81 -9.09 -9.21
CA GLY A 194 -15.04 -7.66 -9.05
C GLY A 194 -14.14 -6.77 -9.92
N LEU A 195 -13.47 -7.32 -10.94
CA LEU A 195 -12.73 -6.54 -11.92
C LEU A 195 -13.71 -5.93 -12.93
N LEU A 196 -13.49 -4.66 -13.26
CA LEU A 196 -14.26 -3.97 -14.30
C LEU A 196 -14.08 -4.66 -15.66
N LEU A 197 -15.17 -4.76 -16.41
CA LEU A 197 -15.21 -5.27 -17.76
C LEU A 197 -15.36 -4.13 -18.76
N VAL A 198 -14.56 -4.14 -19.81
CA VAL A 198 -14.72 -3.31 -21.00
C VAL A 198 -14.83 -4.25 -22.18
N ASP A 199 -15.91 -4.14 -22.95
CA ASP A 199 -16.22 -5.04 -24.07
C ASP A 199 -16.17 -6.53 -23.70
N GLY A 200 -16.50 -6.85 -22.44
CA GLY A 200 -16.48 -8.20 -21.87
C GLY A 200 -15.10 -8.71 -21.44
N GLU A 201 -14.04 -7.92 -21.59
CA GLU A 201 -12.69 -8.27 -21.13
C GLU A 201 -12.37 -7.55 -19.81
N PRO A 202 -11.78 -8.25 -18.82
CA PRO A 202 -11.41 -7.63 -17.56
C PRO A 202 -10.26 -6.65 -17.78
N VAL A 203 -10.45 -5.42 -17.29
CA VAL A 203 -9.44 -4.37 -17.34
C VAL A 203 -8.88 -4.09 -15.96
N VAL A 204 -7.60 -3.73 -15.94
CA VAL A 204 -6.90 -3.31 -14.73
C VAL A 204 -6.95 -1.80 -14.68
N LEU A 205 -7.65 -1.25 -13.70
CA LEU A 205 -7.71 0.19 -13.49
C LEU A 205 -6.34 0.69 -13.04
N ALA A 206 -5.66 1.44 -13.92
CA ALA A 206 -4.45 2.13 -13.55
C ALA A 206 -4.79 3.13 -12.45
N GLY A 207 -4.32 2.87 -11.22
CA GLY A 207 -4.55 3.74 -10.08
C GLY A 207 -4.27 5.19 -10.48
N GLY A 208 -5.31 6.03 -10.40
CA GLY A 208 -5.30 7.41 -10.87
C GLY A 208 -4.19 8.24 -10.21
N GLY A 209 -3.00 8.20 -10.80
CA GLY A 209 -1.93 9.17 -10.63
C GLY A 209 -2.00 10.11 -11.83
N GLY A 210 -2.51 11.32 -11.60
CA GLY A 210 -2.80 12.27 -12.65
C GLY A 210 -1.63 12.54 -13.60
N GLY A 211 -1.97 12.60 -14.89
CA GLY A 211 -1.29 13.37 -15.92
C GLY A 211 0.06 12.84 -16.38
N GLU A 212 0.12 12.35 -17.62
CA GLU A 212 1.17 12.74 -18.58
C GLU A 212 0.74 12.33 -19.99
N GLY A 213 0.72 13.33 -20.89
CA GLY A 213 0.18 13.22 -22.24
C GLY A 213 1.05 12.42 -23.22
N GLY A 214 0.41 11.98 -24.30
CA GLY A 214 1.07 11.29 -25.41
C GLY A 214 0.22 11.20 -26.66
N HIS A 215 -0.26 12.34 -27.20
CA HIS A 215 -0.64 12.40 -28.62
C HIS A 215 0.65 12.43 -29.45
N GLY A 216 0.97 11.31 -30.10
CA GLY A 216 2.04 11.21 -31.08
C GLY A 216 1.56 10.48 -32.31
N GLY A 217 1.62 11.14 -33.47
CA GLY A 217 1.36 10.57 -34.79
C GLY A 217 0.62 11.51 -35.72
#